data_AF-A0A0C1XUQ9-F1
#
_entry.id   AF-A0A0C1XUQ9-F1
#
_cell.length_a   1.000
_cell.length_b   1.000
_cell.length_c   1.000
_cell.angle_alpha   90.00
_cell.angle_beta   90.00
_cell.angle_gamma   90.00
#
_symmetry.space_group_name_H-M   'P 1'
#
loop_
_entity.id
_entity.type
_entity.pdbx_description
1 polymer ?
#
loop_
_entity_poly.entity_id
_entity_poly.type
_entity_poly.pdbx_seq_one_letter_code
_entity_poly.pdbx_strand_id
1 'polypeptide(L)' 'MSVDGEPVAGVAGQSLAGVLLAAGRVSWRTAPSGAPRGVFCGIGVCFDCLVTVNGERDVRACRR' A
#
# COMPACT_ATOMS: atom_id res chain seq x y z
N MET A 1 -1.38 2.05 -13.99
CA MET A 1 -0.21 1.60 -13.22
C MET A 1 -0.38 0.11 -12.91
N SER A 2 0.65 -0.60 -12.44
CA SER A 2 0.51 -1.99 -12.00
C SER A 2 0.95 -2.17 -10.55
N VAL A 3 0.36 -3.16 -9.89
CA VAL A 3 0.73 -3.60 -8.55
C VAL A 3 0.91 -5.12 -8.61
N ASP A 4 2.09 -5.61 -8.27
CA ASP A 4 2.43 -7.05 -8.35
C ASP A 4 2.16 -7.66 -9.73
N GLY A 5 2.34 -6.88 -10.80
CA GLY A 5 2.05 -7.29 -12.18
C GLY A 5 0.60 -7.08 -12.62
N GLU A 6 -0.33 -6.84 -11.69
CA GLU A 6 -1.74 -6.63 -12.01
C GLU A 6 -2.03 -5.17 -12.36
N PRO A 7 -2.72 -4.87 -13.46
CA PRO A 7 -3.10 -3.51 -13.81
C PRO A 7 -4.13 -2.98 -12.80
N VAL A 8 -3.90 -1.76 -12.31
CA VAL A 8 -4.84 -1.06 -11.42
C VAL A 8 -5.11 0.36 -11.93
N ALA A 9 -6.35 0.79 -11.75
CA ALA A 9 -6.76 2.16 -11.97
C ALA A 9 -6.38 3.02 -10.76
N GLY A 10 -6.05 4.28 -11.02
CA GLY A 10 -5.93 5.28 -9.96
C GLY A 10 -6.04 6.67 -10.54
N VAL A 11 -6.31 7.61 -9.65
CA VAL A 11 -6.53 9.03 -9.99
C VAL A 11 -5.25 9.81 -9.69
N ALA A 12 -4.94 10.81 -10.52
CA ALA A 12 -3.80 11.69 -10.26
C ALA A 12 -3.94 12.36 -8.87
N GLY A 13 -2.88 12.29 -8.06
CA GLY A 13 -2.88 12.79 -6.67
C GLY A 13 -3.46 11.84 -5.63
N GLN A 14 -4.04 10.70 -6.03
CA GLN A 14 -4.42 9.63 -5.11
C GLN A 14 -3.16 8.95 -4.56
N SER A 15 -3.16 8.66 -3.26
CA SER A 15 -2.06 7.90 -2.66
C SER A 15 -2.08 6.44 -3.12
N LEU A 16 -0.93 5.78 -3.07
CA LEU A 16 -0.80 4.34 -3.37
C LEU A 16 -1.69 3.51 -2.44
N ALA A 17 -1.81 3.89 -1.17
CA ALA A 17 -2.75 3.24 -0.25
C ALA A 17 -4.20 3.40 -0.73
N GLY A 18 -4.57 4.59 -1.22
CA GLY A 18 -5.89 4.83 -1.80
C GLY A 18 -6.15 3.96 -3.03
N VAL A 19 -5.14 3.78 -3.90
CA VAL A 19 -5.24 2.90 -5.08
C VAL A 19 -5.48 1.45 -4.66
N LEU A 20 -4.72 0.94 -3.69
CA LEU A 20 -4.89 -0.42 -3.18
C LEU A 20 -6.26 -0.64 -2.56
N LEU A 21 -6.74 0.31 -1.74
CA LEU A 21 -8.08 0.27 -1.16
C LEU A 21 -9.17 0.27 -2.25
N ALA A 22 -9.05 1.13 -3.26
CA ALA A 22 -10.01 1.19 -4.36
C ALA A 22 -10.04 -0.11 -5.19
N ALA A 23 -8.91 -0.82 -5.26
CA ALA A 23 -8.82 -2.15 -5.87
C ALA A 23 -9.29 -3.29 -4.92
N GLY A 24 -9.86 -2.97 -3.75
CA GLY A 24 -10.34 -3.96 -2.78
C GLY A 24 -9.23 -4.62 -1.94
N ARG A 25 -7.98 -4.17 -2.05
CA ARG A 25 -6.83 -4.71 -1.32
C ARG A 25 -6.65 -3.96 0.01
N VAL A 26 -7.22 -4.50 1.08
CA VAL A 26 -7.10 -3.94 2.45
C VAL A 26 -5.85 -4.41 3.20
N SER A 27 -5.22 -5.50 2.74
CA SER A 27 -3.98 -6.04 3.29
C SER A 27 -3.10 -6.62 2.19
N TRP A 28 -1.79 -6.40 2.26
CA TRP A 28 -0.80 -6.85 1.27
C TRP A 28 0.51 -7.32 1.90
N ARG A 29 0.61 -7.26 3.23
CA ARG A 29 1.72 -7.80 4.01
C ARG A 29 1.18 -8.63 5.16
N THR A 30 2.05 -9.44 5.74
CA THR A 30 1.75 -10.24 6.92
C THR A 30 2.81 -9.95 7.98
N ALA A 31 2.37 -9.68 9.20
CA ALA A 31 3.26 -9.49 10.35
C ALA A 31 3.92 -10.82 10.74
N PRO A 32 5.02 -10.81 11.52
CA PRO A 32 5.57 -12.05 12.09
C PRO A 32 4.56 -12.85 12.92
N SER A 33 3.56 -12.19 13.50
CA SER A 33 2.47 -12.83 14.25
C SER A 33 1.39 -13.47 13.35
N GLY A 34 1.50 -13.38 12.03
CA GLY A 34 0.47 -13.81 11.08
C GLY A 34 -0.65 -12.79 10.84
N ALA A 35 -0.67 -11.67 11.58
CA ALA A 35 -1.69 -10.65 11.40
C ALA A 35 -1.55 -9.95 10.03
N PRO A 36 -2.64 -9.73 9.29
CA PRO A 36 -2.60 -8.98 8.02
C PRO A 36 -2.19 -7.53 8.26
N ARG A 37 -1.42 -6.97 7.34
CA ARG A 37 -0.93 -5.60 7.36
C ARG A 37 -1.29 -4.89 6.05
N GLY A 38 -1.74 -3.66 6.20
CA GLY A 38 -2.15 -2.77 5.12
C GLY A 38 -2.19 -1.34 5.63
N VAL A 39 -3.01 -0.49 5.02
CA VAL A 39 -3.20 0.87 5.52
C VAL A 39 -4.02 0.87 6.81
N PHE A 40 -3.45 1.48 7.86
CA PHE A 40 -4.09 1.61 9.16
C PHE A 40 -4.21 3.09 9.56
N CYS A 41 -3.09 3.74 9.91
CA CYS A 41 -3.13 5.11 10.41
C CYS A 41 -3.38 6.18 9.32
N GLY A 42 -3.10 5.89 8.05
CA GLY A 42 -3.22 6.86 6.95
C GLY A 42 -2.25 8.06 6.97
N ILE A 43 -1.55 8.29 8.09
CA ILE A 43 -0.69 9.47 8.31
C ILE A 43 0.81 9.16 8.31
N GLY A 44 1.19 7.88 8.18
CA GLY A 44 2.58 7.45 8.01
C GLY A 44 3.36 7.10 9.28
N VAL A 45 2.70 7.00 10.44
CA VAL A 45 3.38 6.73 11.72
C VAL A 45 3.45 5.23 12.09
N CYS A 46 2.58 4.38 11.54
CA CYS A 46 2.48 2.97 11.98
C CYS A 46 3.36 1.99 11.20
N PHE A 47 3.86 2.36 10.01
CA PHE A 47 4.66 1.48 9.14
C PHE A 47 3.98 0.17 8.67
N ASP A 48 2.66 0.05 8.78
CA ASP A 48 1.94 -1.13 8.30
C ASP A 48 1.77 -1.13 6.77
N CYS A 49 1.60 0.07 6.18
CA CYS A 49 1.32 0.28 4.76
C CYS A 49 2.55 0.25 3.84
N LEU A 50 3.65 -0.40 4.25
CA LEU A 50 4.88 -0.41 3.44
C LEU A 50 4.67 -1.19 2.14
N VAL A 51 5.25 -0.66 1.07
CA VAL A 51 5.27 -1.25 -0.28
C VAL A 51 6.66 -1.05 -0.89
N THR A 52 6.94 -1.77 -1.98
CA THR A 52 8.10 -1.50 -2.84
C THR A 52 7.59 -0.80 -4.09
N VAL A 53 8.18 0.34 -4.45
CA VAL A 53 7.79 1.12 -5.64
C VAL A 53 8.99 1.23 -6.56
N ASN A 54 8.91 0.61 -7.74
CA ASN A 54 9.97 0.68 -8.75
C ASN A 54 11.38 0.35 -8.19
N GLY A 55 11.46 -0.60 -7.26
CA GLY A 55 12.70 -1.01 -6.59
C GLY A 55 13.00 -0.28 -5.26
N GLU A 56 12.34 0.84 -4.97
CA GLU A 56 12.47 1.53 -3.69
C GLU A 56 11.64 0.81 -2.61
N ARG A 57 12.32 0.26 -1.60
CA ARG A 57 11.69 -0.45 -0.48
C ARG A 57 11.22 0.51 0.61
N ASP A 58 10.39 -0.02 1.51
CA ASP A 58 9.91 0.68 2.72
C ASP A 58 9.20 2.01 2.44
N VAL A 59 8.57 2.12 1.26
CA VAL A 59 7.75 3.26 0.89
C VAL A 59 6.42 3.17 1.64
N ARG A 60 6.07 4.25 2.35
CA ARG A 60 4.77 4.34 3.03
C ARG A 60 3.68 4.66 2.01
N ALA A 61 2.85 3.68 1.66
CA ALA A 61 1.81 3.84 0.65
C ALA A 61 0.80 4.96 0.97
N CYS A 62 0.60 5.31 2.25
CA CYS A 62 -0.29 6.41 2.64
C CYS A 62 0.32 7.82 2.46
N ARG A 63 1.62 7.92 2.19
CA ARG A 63 2.35 9.19 2.02
C ARG A 63 2.89 9.38 0.60
N ARG A 64 2.56 8.47 -0.30
CA ARG A 64 3.02 8.46 -1.68
C ARG A 64 1.82 8.32 -2.60
#